data_AF-A0A3A9GRN0-F1
#
_entry.id   AF-A0A3A9GRN0-F1
#
_cell.length_a   1.000
_cell.length_b   1.000
_cell.length_c   1.000
_cell.angle_alpha   90.00
_cell.angle_beta   90.00
_cell.angle_gamma   90.00
#
_symmetry.space_group_name_H-M   'P 1'
#
loop_
_entity.id
_entity.type
_entity.pdbx_description
1 polymer ?
#
loop_
_entity_poly.entity_id
_entity_poly.type
_entity_poly.pdbx_seq_one_letter_code
_entity_poly.pdbx_strand_id
1 'polypeptide(L)'
;MRKPYWLIPISIITLALSGCSPKNNASINANAAEKISPEDTEAAETTADFETKEEPRTITNQHNISVTDISSNGTYYAKDGKTPVLEVDISYPTISIPDRTEVSEKINAAIKSEVDTFWNFEKQNASYAREDYEMAADDTNYTFEPYTGSFSYTVKRCDKQIISIVFSQYDYTGGAHGNPWKYGVNFDASTGDRLQLEALSSDYTDFYNLLLTNLNHQAMLPAYQDYIFSDFAADVETALLKDSAAWYLDSSGITFISNPYVLGSYAAGTFEFNIPYSELKGLKEKYNYSGNYIRKLFPGISASFDINADGIEEEICYSIIKNEENDYTLSLTANSEDFSDELKKLHIAYPFTGAYYLVDIDPEDEYVEIAITDDNYDGNKEFTHFFRYTKDKEISYLGNIPKIYHEGEIICYNSNGNLVLLNSDGSPVE
;
A
#
# COMPACT_ATOMS: atom_id res chain seq x y z
N MET A 1 32.78 -16.03 8.27
CA MET A 1 31.89 -14.87 8.05
C MET A 1 31.05 -15.17 6.83
N ARG A 2 29.79 -15.57 7.04
CA ARG A 2 28.83 -15.91 5.99
C ARG A 2 27.84 -14.75 5.87
N LYS A 3 27.71 -14.17 4.68
CA LYS A 3 26.65 -13.19 4.35
C LYS A 3 25.36 -13.97 4.05
N PRO A 4 24.19 -13.62 4.61
CA PRO A 4 22.93 -14.15 4.14
C PRO A 4 22.37 -13.18 3.07
N TYR A 5 22.36 -13.61 1.82
CA TYR A 5 21.48 -13.04 0.80
C TYR A 5 20.20 -13.89 0.82
N TRP A 6 19.08 -13.31 1.24
CA TRP A 6 17.77 -13.91 1.04
C TRP A 6 17.27 -13.43 -0.31
N LEU A 7 17.39 -14.30 -1.32
CA LEU A 7 16.62 -14.18 -2.56
C LEU A 7 15.22 -14.69 -2.24
N ILE A 8 14.22 -13.83 -2.36
CA ILE A 8 12.81 -14.21 -2.28
C ILE A 8 12.49 -14.98 -3.57
N PRO A 9 12.04 -16.25 -3.52
CA PRO A 9 11.65 -16.96 -4.72
C PRO A 9 10.24 -16.51 -5.13
N ILE A 10 10.16 -15.63 -6.11
CA ILE A 10 8.89 -15.37 -6.82
C ILE A 10 8.57 -16.63 -7.61
N SER A 11 7.53 -17.35 -7.17
CA SER A 11 7.05 -18.54 -7.86
C SER A 11 6.29 -18.12 -9.11
N ILE A 12 6.88 -18.36 -10.27
CA ILE A 12 6.29 -18.14 -11.59
C ILE A 12 5.12 -19.12 -11.76
N ILE A 13 3.89 -18.61 -11.80
CA ILE A 13 2.72 -19.39 -12.24
C ILE A 13 2.56 -19.17 -13.74
N THR A 14 3.09 -20.10 -14.54
CA THR A 14 2.76 -20.21 -15.97
C THR A 14 1.33 -20.75 -16.12
N LEU A 15 0.38 -19.87 -16.46
CA LEU A 15 -0.98 -20.25 -16.84
C LEU A 15 -0.98 -20.79 -18.28
N ALA A 16 -1.00 -22.10 -18.43
CA ALA A 16 -1.32 -22.75 -19.70
C ALA A 16 -2.84 -22.69 -19.92
N LEU A 17 -3.27 -21.97 -20.95
CA LEU A 17 -4.66 -21.99 -21.43
C LEU A 17 -4.98 -23.35 -22.05
N SER A 18 -5.94 -24.08 -21.49
CA SER A 18 -6.59 -25.21 -22.18
C SER A 18 -8.09 -25.23 -21.91
N GLY A 19 -8.87 -25.06 -22.97
CA GLY A 19 -10.33 -25.09 -22.97
C GLY A 19 -10.92 -26.47 -22.62
N CYS A 20 -12.14 -26.44 -22.08
CA CYS A 20 -12.89 -27.60 -21.60
C CYS A 20 -13.29 -28.61 -22.69
N SER A 21 -13.08 -29.90 -22.43
CA SER A 21 -14.03 -31.01 -22.72
C SER A 21 -13.61 -32.34 -22.06
N PRO A 22 -14.52 -33.32 -21.85
CA PRO A 22 -14.65 -33.96 -20.53
C PRO A 22 -14.02 -35.35 -20.36
N LYS A 23 -13.67 -35.61 -19.08
CA LYS A 23 -13.54 -36.88 -18.34
C LYS A 23 -12.83 -38.05 -19.03
N ASN A 24 -11.63 -38.39 -18.52
CA ASN A 24 -11.28 -39.77 -18.19
C ASN A 24 -10.23 -39.83 -17.07
N ASN A 25 -10.48 -40.73 -16.11
CA ASN A 25 -9.61 -41.03 -14.98
C ASN A 25 -8.30 -41.65 -15.43
N ALA A 26 -7.17 -41.04 -15.08
CA ALA A 26 -5.89 -41.74 -14.89
C ALA A 26 -4.99 -40.93 -13.94
N SER A 27 -4.54 -41.57 -12.87
CA SER A 27 -3.55 -41.09 -11.91
C SER A 27 -2.26 -40.64 -12.60
N ILE A 28 -1.74 -39.45 -12.29
CA ILE A 28 -0.42 -39.01 -12.75
C ILE A 28 0.47 -38.73 -11.54
N ASN A 29 1.59 -39.45 -11.52
CA ASN A 29 2.68 -39.39 -10.56
C ASN A 29 3.32 -38.01 -10.49
N ALA A 30 3.62 -37.60 -9.26
CA ALA A 30 4.63 -36.60 -8.97
C ALA A 30 6.02 -37.12 -9.41
N ASN A 31 6.68 -36.39 -10.32
CA ASN A 31 8.14 -36.17 -10.41
C ASN A 31 8.53 -35.77 -11.84
N ALA A 32 8.75 -34.46 -12.04
CA ALA A 32 9.74 -33.93 -12.99
C ALA A 32 9.87 -32.41 -12.76
N ALA A 33 10.57 -32.01 -11.71
CA ALA A 33 11.15 -30.68 -11.63
C ALA A 33 12.52 -30.75 -12.30
N GLU A 34 12.59 -30.37 -13.57
CA GLU A 34 13.86 -30.27 -14.29
C GLU A 34 14.49 -28.92 -13.92
N LYS A 35 15.55 -28.97 -13.10
CA LYS A 35 16.40 -27.82 -12.78
C LYS A 35 17.12 -27.37 -14.04
N ILE A 36 16.80 -26.19 -14.54
CA ILE A 36 17.64 -25.51 -15.54
C ILE A 36 18.63 -24.61 -14.79
N SER A 37 19.92 -24.90 -15.00
CA SER A 37 21.07 -24.18 -14.48
C SER A 37 21.25 -22.85 -15.23
N PRO A 38 21.69 -21.76 -14.57
CA PRO A 38 22.02 -20.51 -15.25
C PRO A 38 23.40 -20.64 -15.89
N GLU A 39 23.46 -20.83 -17.21
CA GLU A 39 24.68 -20.61 -17.99
C GLU A 39 24.39 -19.67 -19.17
N ASP A 40 25.13 -18.56 -19.15
CA ASP A 40 25.55 -17.71 -20.27
C ASP A 40 24.46 -17.13 -21.19
N THR A 41 23.76 -16.11 -20.70
CA THR A 41 23.27 -15.03 -21.57
C THR A 41 24.30 -13.91 -21.58
N GLU A 42 25.06 -13.83 -22.66
CA GLU A 42 25.97 -12.73 -22.97
C GLU A 42 25.13 -11.43 -22.96
N ALA A 43 25.37 -10.55 -21.98
CA ALA A 43 24.66 -9.31 -21.81
C ALA A 43 24.92 -8.39 -23.01
N ALA A 44 24.06 -8.46 -24.02
CA ALA A 44 24.02 -7.50 -25.11
C ALA A 44 23.90 -6.09 -24.51
N GLU A 45 24.77 -5.19 -24.96
CA GLU A 45 24.87 -3.81 -24.48
C GLU A 45 23.48 -3.16 -24.41
N THR A 46 23.04 -2.89 -23.18
CA THR A 46 21.74 -2.31 -22.89
C THR A 46 21.78 -0.84 -23.24
N THR A 47 21.30 -0.46 -24.43
CA THR A 47 20.91 0.92 -24.71
C THR A 47 19.60 1.18 -23.97
N ALA A 48 19.72 1.58 -22.71
CA ALA A 48 18.63 2.21 -21.99
C ALA A 48 18.83 3.72 -22.10
N ASP A 49 17.81 4.43 -22.58
CA ASP A 49 17.80 5.88 -22.51
C ASP A 49 17.11 6.26 -21.20
N PHE A 50 17.82 6.98 -20.33
CA PHE A 50 17.33 7.37 -19.00
C PHE A 50 17.18 8.88 -18.95
N GLU A 51 15.98 9.34 -18.65
CA GLU A 51 15.70 10.75 -18.44
C GLU A 51 15.25 11.00 -17.00
N THR A 52 15.89 11.95 -16.31
CA THR A 52 15.35 12.51 -15.07
C THR A 52 14.16 13.41 -15.37
N LYS A 53 13.01 13.14 -14.74
CA LYS A 53 11.79 13.94 -14.87
C LYS A 53 11.73 14.99 -13.75
N GLU A 54 11.32 16.21 -14.13
CA GLU A 54 11.03 17.38 -13.28
C GLU A 54 12.16 17.88 -12.36
N GLU A 55 12.02 19.13 -11.88
CA GLU A 55 12.87 19.65 -10.80
C GLU A 55 12.47 18.95 -9.50
N PRO A 56 13.43 18.43 -8.71
CA PRO A 56 13.12 17.67 -7.51
C PRO A 56 12.33 18.52 -6.51
N ARG A 57 11.12 18.08 -6.18
CA ARG A 57 10.29 18.73 -5.15
C ARG A 57 10.83 18.37 -3.77
N THR A 58 11.01 19.37 -2.91
CA THR A 58 11.45 19.15 -1.52
C THR A 58 10.40 19.68 -0.56
N ILE A 59 9.95 18.80 0.34
CA ILE A 59 9.01 19.11 1.40
C ILE A 59 9.72 18.96 2.73
N THR A 60 9.62 19.96 3.61
CA THR A 60 10.14 19.88 4.98
C THR A 60 9.00 19.84 5.97
N ASN A 61 8.94 18.80 6.80
CA ASN A 61 7.89 18.64 7.78
C ASN A 61 8.15 19.43 9.07
N GLN A 62 7.19 19.40 9.99
CA GLN A 62 7.27 20.03 11.31
C GLN A 62 8.43 19.55 12.21
N HIS A 63 9.07 18.43 11.88
CA HIS A 63 10.23 17.89 12.58
C HIS A 63 11.56 18.33 11.95
N ASN A 64 11.52 19.28 11.00
CA ASN A 64 12.65 19.73 10.17
C ASN A 64 13.28 18.60 9.35
N ILE A 65 12.54 17.54 9.03
CA ILE A 65 13.02 16.49 8.12
C ILE A 65 12.55 16.84 6.72
N SER A 66 13.48 16.94 5.78
CA SER A 66 13.17 17.17 4.37
C SER A 66 13.09 15.86 3.61
N VAL A 67 12.03 15.70 2.83
CA VAL A 67 11.84 14.63 1.85
C VAL A 67 11.92 15.28 0.47
N THR A 68 12.85 14.83 -0.35
CA THR A 68 13.02 15.30 -1.72
C THR A 68 12.66 14.18 -2.69
N ASP A 69 11.64 14.43 -3.51
CA ASP A 69 11.19 13.57 -4.59
C ASP A 69 12.22 13.51 -5.71
N ILE A 70 12.67 12.29 -6.03
CA ILE A 70 13.52 12.03 -7.20
C ILE A 70 12.72 11.16 -8.16
N SER A 71 12.58 11.60 -9.40
CA SER A 71 11.91 10.84 -10.44
C SER A 71 12.77 10.67 -11.70
N SER A 72 12.64 9.52 -12.34
CA SER A 72 13.30 9.24 -13.62
C SER A 72 12.53 8.18 -14.37
N ASN A 73 12.64 8.19 -15.68
CA ASN A 73 12.17 7.11 -16.54
C ASN A 73 13.35 6.43 -17.24
N GLY A 74 13.10 5.23 -17.77
CA GLY A 74 14.02 4.51 -18.62
C GLY A 74 13.28 3.74 -19.69
N THR A 75 13.79 3.78 -20.93
CA THR A 75 13.27 2.95 -22.03
C THR A 75 14.34 2.00 -22.52
N TYR A 76 14.00 0.71 -22.58
CA TYR A 76 14.83 -0.32 -23.21
C TYR A 76 14.30 -0.62 -24.61
N TYR A 77 15.23 -0.78 -25.55
CA TYR A 77 14.90 -1.02 -26.96
C TYR A 77 15.26 -2.43 -27.44
N ALA A 78 14.58 -2.87 -28.50
CA ALA A 78 14.93 -4.06 -29.28
C ALA A 78 16.31 -3.92 -29.96
N LYS A 79 16.79 -5.00 -30.59
CA LYS A 79 18.09 -5.01 -31.32
C LYS A 79 18.17 -3.98 -32.46
N ASP A 80 17.03 -3.49 -32.94
CA ASP A 80 16.96 -2.43 -33.96
C ASP A 80 17.32 -1.02 -33.40
N GLY A 81 17.41 -0.90 -32.07
CA GLY A 81 17.71 0.34 -31.35
C GLY A 81 16.63 1.41 -31.43
N LYS A 82 15.41 1.06 -31.85
CA LYS A 82 14.31 2.02 -32.10
C LYS A 82 12.97 1.59 -31.53
N THR A 83 12.71 0.29 -31.48
CA THR A 83 11.43 -0.22 -30.99
C THR A 83 11.49 -0.39 -29.47
N PRO A 84 10.68 0.34 -28.68
CA PRO A 84 10.65 0.16 -27.24
C PRO A 84 10.12 -1.23 -26.91
N VAL A 85 10.78 -1.91 -25.97
CA VAL A 85 10.36 -3.24 -25.48
C VAL A 85 10.03 -3.24 -24.00
N LEU A 86 10.56 -2.28 -23.24
CA LEU A 86 10.21 -2.05 -21.84
C LEU A 86 10.31 -0.56 -21.54
N GLU A 87 9.26 -0.01 -20.94
CA GLU A 87 9.21 1.35 -20.40
C GLU A 87 9.14 1.28 -18.86
N VAL A 88 9.99 2.06 -18.19
CA VAL A 88 10.08 2.04 -16.73
C VAL A 88 9.98 3.46 -16.18
N ASP A 89 9.10 3.67 -15.20
CA ASP A 89 9.00 4.93 -14.45
C ASP A 89 9.31 4.70 -12.97
N ILE A 90 10.19 5.52 -12.40
CA ILE A 90 10.50 5.47 -10.97
C ILE A 90 10.32 6.82 -10.28
N SER A 91 9.86 6.76 -9.03
CA SER A 91 9.84 7.85 -8.06
C SER A 91 10.26 7.31 -6.70
N TYR A 92 11.20 7.97 -6.04
CA TYR A 92 11.70 7.56 -4.71
C TYR A 92 12.16 8.77 -3.89
N PRO A 93 12.15 8.69 -2.55
CA PRO A 93 12.57 9.81 -1.71
C PRO A 93 14.07 9.83 -1.51
N THR A 94 14.60 11.03 -1.31
CA THR A 94 15.81 11.23 -0.50
C THR A 94 15.45 12.00 0.76
N ILE A 95 16.08 11.63 1.87
CA ILE A 95 15.79 12.14 3.21
C ILE A 95 16.97 12.99 3.70
N SER A 96 16.67 14.19 4.20
CA SER A 96 17.63 15.07 4.86
C SER A 96 17.16 15.38 6.27
N ILE A 97 18.04 15.15 7.24
CA ILE A 97 17.83 15.43 8.66
C ILE A 97 18.92 16.41 9.09
N PRO A 98 18.58 17.67 9.39
CA PRO A 98 19.53 18.68 9.81
C PRO A 98 20.41 18.21 10.97
N ASP A 99 21.69 18.56 10.89
CA ASP A 99 22.73 18.19 11.86
C ASP A 99 22.96 16.67 12.05
N ARG A 100 22.37 15.82 11.19
CA ARG A 100 22.50 14.35 11.23
C ARG A 100 22.82 13.76 9.85
N THR A 101 23.80 14.34 9.17
CA THR A 101 24.20 13.93 7.79
C THR A 101 24.50 12.44 7.68
N GLU A 102 25.24 11.83 8.62
CA GLU A 102 25.55 10.39 8.58
C GLU A 102 24.28 9.51 8.66
N VAL A 103 23.26 9.95 9.39
CA VAL A 103 21.96 9.26 9.48
C VAL A 103 21.23 9.37 8.15
N SER A 104 21.17 10.57 7.56
CA SER A 104 20.58 10.82 6.24
C SER A 104 21.26 9.98 5.16
N GLU A 105 22.59 9.96 5.11
CA GLU A 105 23.37 9.16 4.15
C GLU A 105 23.06 7.68 4.28
N LYS A 106 22.93 7.16 5.50
CA LYS A 106 22.63 5.75 5.74
C LYS A 106 21.21 5.37 5.29
N ILE A 107 20.22 6.21 5.59
CA ILE A 107 18.83 6.02 5.11
C ILE A 107 18.79 6.07 3.58
N ASN A 108 19.43 7.07 2.98
CA ASN A 108 19.44 7.25 1.53
C ASN A 108 20.20 6.12 0.81
N ALA A 109 21.26 5.57 1.42
CA ALA A 109 21.95 4.40 0.90
C ALA A 109 21.04 3.16 0.91
N ALA A 110 20.23 2.97 1.95
CA ALA A 110 19.25 1.89 2.00
C ALA A 110 18.15 2.07 0.94
N ILE A 111 17.58 3.27 0.81
CA ILE A 111 16.58 3.58 -0.24
C ILE A 111 17.17 3.34 -1.62
N LYS A 112 18.41 3.79 -1.86
CA LYS A 112 19.09 3.58 -3.15
C LYS A 112 19.30 2.10 -3.45
N SER A 113 19.55 1.27 -2.42
CA SER A 113 19.63 -0.18 -2.59
C SER A 113 18.30 -0.81 -3.03
N GLU A 114 17.15 -0.29 -2.59
CA GLU A 114 15.83 -0.75 -3.06
C GLU A 114 15.63 -0.39 -4.54
N VAL A 115 15.99 0.85 -4.92
CA VAL A 115 15.94 1.34 -6.31
C VAL A 115 16.87 0.55 -7.23
N ASP A 116 18.10 0.26 -6.79
CA ASP A 116 19.07 -0.52 -7.57
C ASP A 116 18.61 -1.99 -7.73
N THR A 117 17.94 -2.55 -6.72
CA THR A 117 17.34 -3.89 -6.81
C THR A 117 16.24 -3.91 -7.87
N PHE A 118 15.35 -2.91 -7.86
CA PHE A 118 14.32 -2.75 -8.88
C PHE A 118 14.91 -2.58 -10.28
N TRP A 119 15.92 -1.73 -10.46
CA TRP A 119 16.58 -1.56 -11.77
C TRP A 119 17.22 -2.83 -12.30
N ASN A 120 17.84 -3.62 -11.43
CA ASN A 120 18.42 -4.90 -11.85
C ASN A 120 17.34 -5.89 -12.29
N PHE A 121 16.19 -5.90 -11.61
CA PHE A 121 15.04 -6.70 -12.00
C PHE A 121 14.49 -6.25 -13.37
N GLU A 122 14.27 -4.95 -13.58
CA GLU A 122 13.78 -4.45 -14.88
C GLU A 122 14.77 -4.64 -16.02
N LYS A 123 16.08 -4.59 -15.73
CA LYS A 123 17.11 -4.95 -16.72
C LYS A 123 16.98 -6.41 -17.16
N GLN A 124 16.60 -7.31 -16.26
CA GLN A 124 16.32 -8.70 -16.60
C GLN A 124 15.04 -8.82 -17.44
N ASN A 125 13.96 -8.13 -17.05
CA ASN A 125 12.71 -8.08 -17.80
C ASN A 125 12.92 -7.53 -19.22
N ALA A 126 13.79 -6.55 -19.41
CA ALA A 126 14.14 -6.03 -20.72
C ALA A 126 14.75 -7.09 -21.65
N SER A 127 15.48 -8.07 -21.10
CA SER A 127 16.01 -9.18 -21.91
C SER A 127 14.89 -10.10 -22.39
N TYR A 128 13.94 -10.46 -21.51
CA TYR A 128 12.77 -11.24 -21.89
C TYR A 128 11.88 -10.51 -22.90
N ALA A 129 11.66 -9.21 -22.69
CA ALA A 129 10.89 -8.39 -23.61
C ALA A 129 11.48 -8.37 -25.04
N ARG A 130 12.81 -8.42 -25.18
CA ARG A 130 13.47 -8.53 -26.49
C ARG A 130 13.24 -9.90 -27.13
N GLU A 131 13.34 -10.98 -26.35
CA GLU A 131 13.09 -12.34 -26.83
C GLU A 131 11.64 -12.49 -27.31
N ASP A 132 10.69 -11.99 -26.52
CA ASP A 132 9.27 -11.99 -26.88
C ASP A 132 8.98 -11.14 -28.12
N TYR A 133 9.57 -9.95 -28.21
CA TYR A 133 9.48 -9.12 -29.41
C TYR A 133 10.03 -9.83 -30.65
N GLU A 134 11.17 -10.52 -30.53
CA GLU A 134 11.77 -11.28 -31.64
C GLU A 134 10.90 -12.46 -32.07
N MET A 135 10.29 -13.19 -31.13
CA MET A 135 9.33 -14.25 -31.45
C MET A 135 8.05 -13.72 -32.10
N ALA A 136 7.59 -12.55 -31.67
CA ALA A 136 6.42 -11.87 -32.20
C ALA A 136 6.63 -11.33 -33.62
N ALA A 137 7.87 -10.98 -33.99
CA ALA A 137 8.18 -10.34 -35.28
C ALA A 137 7.76 -11.17 -36.50
N ASP A 138 7.68 -12.49 -36.36
CA ASP A 138 7.28 -13.42 -37.43
C ASP A 138 5.75 -13.71 -37.47
N ASP A 139 4.98 -13.26 -36.47
CA ASP A 139 3.52 -13.45 -36.43
C ASP A 139 2.77 -12.16 -36.82
N THR A 140 2.26 -12.13 -38.05
CA THR A 140 1.51 -10.97 -38.57
C THR A 140 0.16 -10.73 -37.89
N ASN A 141 -0.33 -11.67 -37.07
CA ASN A 141 -1.59 -11.51 -36.32
C ASN A 141 -1.38 -11.06 -34.87
N TYR A 142 -0.13 -10.88 -34.46
CA TYR A 142 0.21 -10.47 -33.11
C TYR A 142 0.96 -9.13 -33.14
N THR A 143 0.47 -8.17 -32.36
CA THR A 143 1.18 -6.90 -32.11
C THR A 143 1.81 -6.99 -30.75
N PHE A 144 3.14 -6.95 -30.69
CA PHE A 144 3.85 -6.88 -29.42
C PHE A 144 3.56 -5.53 -28.74
N GLU A 145 3.11 -5.60 -27.49
CA GLU A 145 2.97 -4.44 -26.60
C GLU A 145 4.21 -4.37 -25.70
N PRO A 146 4.88 -3.21 -25.58
CA PRO A 146 6.00 -3.05 -24.67
C PRO A 146 5.63 -3.47 -23.26
N TYR A 147 6.56 -4.12 -22.58
CA TYR A 147 6.46 -4.33 -21.16
C TYR A 147 6.46 -2.98 -20.45
N THR A 148 5.90 -2.93 -19.24
CA THR A 148 5.99 -1.73 -18.39
C THR A 148 6.43 -2.09 -16.98
N GLY A 149 7.23 -1.23 -16.36
CA GLY A 149 7.66 -1.34 -14.98
C GLY A 149 7.43 -0.01 -14.26
N SER A 150 7.05 -0.05 -12.98
CA SER A 150 7.07 1.16 -12.16
C SER A 150 7.47 0.90 -10.72
N PHE A 151 8.12 1.90 -10.13
CA PHE A 151 8.51 1.93 -8.73
C PHE A 151 8.15 3.29 -8.16
N SER A 152 7.23 3.33 -7.21
CA SER A 152 6.81 4.57 -6.54
C SER A 152 6.84 4.39 -5.04
N TYR A 153 6.58 5.46 -4.30
CA TYR A 153 6.63 5.43 -2.86
C TYR A 153 5.58 6.31 -2.20
N THR A 154 5.34 6.04 -0.92
CA THR A 154 4.54 6.90 -0.04
C THR A 154 5.19 6.92 1.33
N VAL A 155 5.41 8.11 1.88
CA VAL A 155 5.87 8.27 3.27
C VAL A 155 4.66 8.12 4.18
N LYS A 156 4.65 7.08 5.02
CA LYS A 156 3.54 6.77 5.95
C LYS A 156 3.74 7.35 7.35
N ARG A 157 5.02 7.54 7.76
CA ARG A 157 5.39 8.24 9.00
C ARG A 157 6.75 8.88 8.81
N CYS A 158 6.92 10.13 9.26
CA CYS A 158 8.21 10.82 9.21
C CYS A 158 8.31 11.77 10.39
N ASP A 159 8.97 11.30 11.46
CA ASP A 159 9.18 12.07 12.67
C ASP A 159 10.58 11.85 13.26
N LYS A 160 10.84 12.40 14.45
CA LYS A 160 12.16 12.32 15.09
C LYS A 160 12.58 10.89 15.47
N GLN A 161 11.65 9.95 15.50
CA GLN A 161 11.81 8.58 15.97
C GLN A 161 11.81 7.58 14.80
N ILE A 162 10.87 7.73 13.85
CA ILE A 162 10.66 6.78 12.75
C ILE A 162 10.50 7.52 11.41
N ILE A 163 11.14 6.97 10.39
CA ILE A 163 10.82 7.23 8.98
C ILE A 163 10.33 5.92 8.38
N SER A 164 9.08 5.89 7.93
CA SER A 164 8.38 4.73 7.40
C SER A 164 7.90 5.04 5.99
N ILE A 165 8.35 4.23 5.03
CA ILE A 165 8.10 4.40 3.61
C ILE A 165 7.48 3.11 3.08
N VAL A 166 6.38 3.22 2.34
CA VAL A 166 5.86 2.11 1.54
C VAL A 166 6.32 2.29 0.12
N PHE A 167 7.02 1.30 -0.43
CA PHE A 167 7.31 1.22 -1.86
C PHE A 167 6.20 0.43 -2.55
N SER A 168 5.75 0.95 -3.70
CA SER A 168 4.82 0.28 -4.60
C SER A 168 5.53 -0.03 -5.90
N GLN A 169 5.45 -1.27 -6.34
CA GLN A 169 6.00 -1.77 -7.58
C GLN A 169 4.87 -2.27 -8.46
N TYR A 170 5.08 -2.19 -9.77
CA TYR A 170 4.19 -2.79 -10.75
C TYR A 170 5.02 -3.23 -11.95
N ASP A 171 4.79 -4.45 -12.41
CA ASP A 171 5.33 -4.96 -13.67
C ASP A 171 4.20 -5.48 -14.56
N TYR A 172 4.31 -5.24 -15.86
CA TYR A 172 3.52 -5.90 -16.89
C TYR A 172 4.46 -6.47 -17.94
N THR A 173 4.55 -7.79 -17.97
CA THR A 173 5.39 -8.54 -18.91
C THR A 173 4.53 -9.29 -19.94
N GLY A 174 3.42 -8.68 -20.36
CA GLY A 174 2.38 -9.32 -21.17
C GLY A 174 1.35 -10.11 -20.35
N GLY A 175 0.36 -10.70 -21.02
CA GLY A 175 -0.70 -11.49 -20.39
C GLY A 175 -1.98 -10.70 -20.13
N ALA A 176 -2.75 -11.10 -19.10
CA ALA A 176 -4.08 -10.53 -18.86
C ALA A 176 -4.09 -9.25 -18.02
N HIS A 177 -3.09 -9.06 -17.15
CA HIS A 177 -2.94 -7.91 -16.25
C HIS A 177 -1.49 -7.80 -15.77
N GLY A 178 -1.10 -6.65 -15.24
CA GLY A 178 0.17 -6.50 -14.53
C GLY A 178 0.13 -7.01 -13.09
N ASN A 179 1.25 -6.88 -12.38
CA ASN A 179 1.47 -7.41 -11.04
C ASN A 179 1.84 -6.27 -10.09
N PRO A 180 0.89 -5.70 -9.34
CA PRO A 180 1.21 -4.72 -8.32
C PRO A 180 1.73 -5.41 -7.05
N TRP A 181 2.72 -4.81 -6.42
CA TRP A 181 3.30 -5.30 -5.16
C TRP A 181 3.69 -4.13 -4.26
N LYS A 182 3.42 -4.22 -2.96
CA LYS A 182 3.74 -3.20 -1.96
C LYS A 182 4.49 -3.78 -0.77
N TYR A 183 5.42 -3.03 -0.22
CA TYR A 183 6.12 -3.38 1.03
C TYR A 183 6.62 -2.14 1.75
N GLY A 184 6.76 -2.26 3.07
CA GLY A 184 7.26 -1.18 3.91
C GLY A 184 8.75 -1.30 4.23
N VAL A 185 9.40 -0.14 4.34
CA VAL A 185 10.76 0.02 4.80
C VAL A 185 10.75 1.08 5.90
N ASN A 186 11.12 0.63 7.10
CA ASN A 186 11.03 1.42 8.32
C ASN A 186 12.44 1.71 8.83
N PHE A 187 12.72 2.93 9.26
CA PHE A 187 14.02 3.37 9.78
C PHE A 187 13.88 3.99 11.15
N ASP A 188 14.84 3.73 12.03
CA ASP A 188 15.05 4.52 13.24
C ASP A 188 15.66 5.88 12.84
N ALA A 189 14.91 6.96 13.01
CA ALA A 189 15.34 8.30 12.58
C ALA A 189 16.48 8.88 13.43
N SER A 190 16.87 8.22 14.53
CA SER A 190 18.03 8.61 15.34
C SER A 190 19.33 7.93 14.89
N THR A 191 19.27 6.70 14.40
CA THR A 191 20.46 5.90 14.01
C THR A 191 20.60 5.63 12.52
N GLY A 192 19.52 5.83 11.75
CA GLY A 192 19.41 5.49 10.33
C GLY A 192 19.37 3.98 10.06
N ASP A 193 19.22 3.15 11.09
CA ASP A 193 19.10 1.71 10.94
C ASP A 193 17.72 1.32 10.40
N ARG A 194 17.68 0.37 9.46
CA ARG A 194 16.44 -0.28 9.06
C ARG A 194 15.91 -1.10 10.23
N LEU A 195 14.65 -0.87 10.59
CA LEU A 195 13.94 -1.59 11.64
C LEU A 195 13.40 -2.92 11.11
N GLN A 196 13.66 -3.97 11.88
CA GLN A 196 12.96 -5.26 11.80
C GLN A 196 11.94 -5.31 12.95
N LEU A 197 10.93 -6.20 12.87
CA LEU A 197 9.91 -6.32 13.91
C LEU A 197 10.53 -6.60 15.30
N GLU A 198 11.60 -7.40 15.35
CA GLU A 198 12.40 -7.69 16.54
C GLU A 198 12.88 -6.43 17.25
N ALA A 199 13.22 -5.39 16.48
CA ALA A 199 13.76 -4.16 17.01
C ALA A 199 12.69 -3.31 17.71
N LEU A 200 11.40 -3.55 17.44
CA LEU A 200 10.29 -2.77 17.99
C LEU A 200 10.01 -3.06 19.47
N SER A 201 10.32 -4.27 19.94
CA SER A 201 10.07 -4.69 21.32
C SER A 201 11.37 -5.08 22.04
N SER A 202 11.34 -5.03 23.37
CA SER A 202 12.38 -5.64 24.22
C SER A 202 12.04 -7.09 24.60
N ASP A 203 10.76 -7.45 24.49
CA ASP A 203 10.24 -8.80 24.63
C ASP A 203 9.59 -9.21 23.30
N TYR A 204 10.43 -9.67 22.38
CA TYR A 204 9.97 -9.93 21.01
C TYR A 204 9.02 -11.12 20.93
N THR A 205 9.20 -12.15 21.76
CA THR A 205 8.34 -13.35 21.72
C THR A 205 6.89 -13.00 22.04
N ASP A 206 6.66 -12.27 23.13
CA ASP A 206 5.31 -11.88 23.54
C ASP A 206 4.71 -10.86 22.57
N PHE A 207 5.52 -9.93 22.07
CA PHE A 207 5.11 -8.97 21.05
C PHE A 207 4.70 -9.67 19.75
N TYR A 208 5.49 -10.62 19.26
CA TYR A 208 5.20 -11.40 18.06
C TYR A 208 3.89 -12.20 18.20
N ASN A 209 3.67 -12.86 19.35
CA ASN A 209 2.43 -13.58 19.61
C ASN A 209 1.20 -12.65 19.66
N LEU A 210 1.36 -11.44 20.17
CA LEU A 210 0.32 -10.40 20.13
C LEU A 210 -0.02 -10.03 18.69
N LEU A 211 0.98 -9.75 17.84
CA LEU A 211 0.77 -9.44 16.42
C LEU A 211 0.04 -10.59 15.73
N LEU A 212 0.52 -11.82 15.90
CA LEU A 212 -0.07 -13.01 15.28
C LEU A 212 -1.54 -13.22 15.71
N THR A 213 -1.84 -13.03 17.00
CA THR A 213 -3.21 -13.18 17.52
C THR A 213 -4.14 -12.15 16.89
N ASN A 214 -3.68 -10.90 16.81
CA ASN A 214 -4.45 -9.80 16.24
C ASN A 214 -4.68 -10.01 14.73
N LEU A 215 -3.64 -10.35 13.97
CA LEU A 215 -3.73 -10.60 12.53
C LEU A 215 -4.66 -11.78 12.20
N ASN A 216 -4.58 -12.88 12.95
CA ASN A 216 -5.52 -14.00 12.78
C ASN A 216 -6.97 -13.56 13.05
N HIS A 217 -7.19 -12.76 14.09
CA HIS A 217 -8.53 -12.27 14.39
C HIS A 217 -9.07 -11.37 13.26
N GLN A 218 -8.27 -10.42 12.77
CA GLN A 218 -8.68 -9.53 11.69
C GLN A 218 -8.98 -10.29 10.40
N ALA A 219 -8.14 -11.25 10.00
CA ALA A 219 -8.34 -12.05 8.78
C ALA A 219 -9.62 -12.91 8.81
N MET A 220 -10.20 -13.14 9.98
CA MET A 220 -11.44 -13.89 10.17
C MET A 220 -12.69 -12.98 10.29
N LEU A 221 -12.54 -11.66 10.19
CA LEU A 221 -13.67 -10.75 10.28
C LEU A 221 -14.63 -10.94 9.09
N PRO A 222 -15.95 -10.82 9.28
CA PRO A 222 -16.94 -11.03 8.22
C PRO A 222 -16.70 -10.17 6.97
N ALA A 223 -16.15 -8.97 7.13
CA ALA A 223 -15.80 -8.07 6.03
C ALA A 223 -14.81 -8.68 5.02
N TYR A 224 -14.01 -9.68 5.44
CA TYR A 224 -13.05 -10.36 4.58
C TYR A 224 -13.51 -11.73 4.08
N GLN A 225 -14.68 -12.22 4.54
CA GLN A 225 -15.12 -13.60 4.32
C GLN A 225 -15.21 -14.00 2.84
N ASP A 226 -15.61 -13.07 1.97
CA ASP A 226 -15.77 -13.31 0.53
C ASP A 226 -14.50 -13.03 -0.29
N TYR A 227 -13.48 -12.42 0.33
CA TYR A 227 -12.28 -11.92 -0.34
C TYR A 227 -11.05 -12.75 -0.05
N ILE A 228 -10.93 -13.17 1.20
CA ILE A 228 -9.87 -14.04 1.70
C ILE A 228 -10.25 -15.49 1.39
N PHE A 229 -9.34 -16.32 0.87
CA PHE A 229 -9.76 -17.64 0.37
C PHE A 229 -10.37 -18.48 1.51
N SER A 230 -11.38 -19.30 1.23
CA SER A 230 -12.06 -20.06 2.30
C SER A 230 -11.23 -21.24 2.86
N ASP A 231 -10.18 -21.64 2.14
CA ASP A 231 -9.16 -22.57 2.64
C ASP A 231 -8.24 -21.92 3.71
N PHE A 232 -8.62 -20.75 4.26
CA PHE A 232 -7.82 -19.88 5.13
C PHE A 232 -7.66 -20.35 6.56
N ALA A 233 -7.04 -21.52 6.69
CA ALA A 233 -5.81 -21.57 7.46
C ALA A 233 -4.61 -21.34 6.52
N ALA A 234 -4.68 -20.35 5.61
CA ALA A 234 -3.48 -19.77 5.05
C ALA A 234 -2.73 -19.27 6.26
N ASP A 235 -1.53 -19.77 6.43
CA ASP A 235 -0.77 -19.54 7.63
C ASP A 235 -0.46 -18.05 7.71
N VAL A 236 -1.32 -17.28 8.40
CA VAL A 236 -1.21 -15.83 8.57
C VAL A 236 0.17 -15.48 9.12
N GLU A 237 0.71 -16.36 9.96
CA GLU A 237 2.07 -16.24 10.45
C GLU A 237 3.07 -16.30 9.30
N THR A 238 2.98 -17.31 8.44
CA THR A 238 3.85 -17.43 7.26
C THR A 238 3.65 -16.26 6.30
N ALA A 239 2.41 -15.95 5.96
CA ALA A 239 2.05 -14.95 4.96
C ALA A 239 2.39 -13.50 5.36
N LEU A 240 2.25 -13.14 6.65
CA LEU A 240 2.40 -11.75 7.11
C LEU A 240 3.59 -11.52 8.04
N LEU A 241 4.11 -12.54 8.73
CA LEU A 241 5.16 -12.36 9.75
C LEU A 241 6.50 -13.05 9.42
N LYS A 242 6.50 -14.21 8.74
CA LYS A 242 7.74 -14.93 8.40
C LYS A 242 8.27 -14.60 7.02
N ASP A 243 7.44 -14.80 5.99
CA ASP A 243 7.88 -14.69 4.59
C ASP A 243 7.74 -13.25 4.06
N SER A 244 7.20 -12.33 4.87
CA SER A 244 6.86 -10.97 4.44
C SER A 244 7.66 -9.89 5.16
N ALA A 245 8.29 -9.02 4.36
CA ALA A 245 8.79 -7.72 4.80
C ALA A 245 7.75 -6.60 4.60
N ALA A 246 6.49 -6.94 4.33
CA ALA A 246 5.47 -5.98 3.94
C ALA A 246 4.69 -5.47 5.17
N TRP A 247 5.34 -4.60 5.94
CA TRP A 247 4.71 -3.88 7.04
C TRP A 247 5.30 -2.48 7.19
N TYR A 248 4.50 -1.56 7.71
CA TYR A 248 4.90 -0.17 7.90
C TYR A 248 4.31 0.41 9.19
N LEU A 249 4.91 1.49 9.68
CA LEU A 249 4.35 2.30 10.77
C LEU A 249 3.71 3.58 10.19
N ASP A 250 2.54 3.93 10.68
CA ASP A 250 1.82 5.18 10.36
C ASP A 250 1.42 5.92 11.64
N SER A 251 0.49 6.87 11.54
CA SER A 251 0.00 7.64 12.68
C SER A 251 -0.97 6.86 13.59
N SER A 252 -1.53 5.73 13.15
CA SER A 252 -2.43 4.93 13.99
C SER A 252 -1.76 3.69 14.59
N GLY A 253 -0.76 3.10 13.94
CA GLY A 253 -0.12 1.89 14.46
C GLY A 253 0.88 1.22 13.52
N ILE A 254 0.91 -0.12 13.59
CA ILE A 254 1.63 -0.99 12.65
C ILE A 254 0.63 -1.58 11.67
N THR A 255 0.89 -1.45 10.38
CA THR A 255 0.06 -2.00 9.31
C THR A 255 0.80 -3.10 8.56
N PHE A 256 0.18 -4.27 8.44
CA PHE A 256 0.67 -5.40 7.64
C PHE A 256 -0.03 -5.47 6.29
N ILE A 257 0.73 -5.64 5.22
CA ILE A 257 0.24 -5.65 3.85
C ILE A 257 0.15 -7.10 3.35
N SER A 258 -1.05 -7.51 2.93
CA SER A 258 -1.25 -8.69 2.10
C SER A 258 -1.43 -8.26 0.65
N ASN A 259 -0.39 -8.44 -0.16
CA ASN A 259 -0.46 -8.21 -1.61
C ASN A 259 -1.43 -9.19 -2.31
N PRO A 260 -1.81 -8.91 -3.58
CA PRO A 260 -2.59 -9.84 -4.39
C PRO A 260 -1.99 -11.25 -4.39
N TYR A 261 -2.85 -12.27 -4.37
CA TYR A 261 -2.50 -13.70 -4.28
C TYR A 261 -1.86 -14.17 -2.96
N VAL A 262 -1.59 -13.28 -2.00
CA VAL A 262 -1.11 -13.68 -0.67
C VAL A 262 -2.27 -14.23 0.17
N LEU A 263 -3.20 -13.35 0.57
CA LEU A 263 -4.39 -13.77 1.34
C LEU A 263 -5.68 -13.90 0.50
N GLY A 264 -5.69 -13.40 -0.73
CA GLY A 264 -6.90 -13.39 -1.56
C GLY A 264 -6.56 -13.37 -3.04
N SER A 265 -7.59 -13.43 -3.89
CA SER A 265 -7.40 -13.39 -5.35
C SER A 265 -6.88 -12.02 -5.82
N TYR A 266 -6.38 -11.93 -7.06
CA TYR A 266 -6.02 -10.64 -7.66
C TYR A 266 -7.15 -9.62 -7.63
N ALA A 267 -8.38 -10.08 -7.92
CA ALA A 267 -9.57 -9.22 -7.94
C ALA A 267 -9.94 -8.69 -6.55
N ALA A 268 -9.51 -9.36 -5.48
CA ALA A 268 -9.69 -8.89 -4.12
C ALA A 268 -8.68 -7.78 -3.75
N GLY A 269 -7.62 -7.62 -4.55
CA GLY A 269 -6.64 -6.56 -4.39
C GLY A 269 -5.68 -6.79 -3.22
N THR A 270 -5.28 -5.68 -2.60
CA THR A 270 -4.36 -5.65 -1.45
C THR A 270 -5.16 -5.43 -0.17
N PHE A 271 -4.91 -6.23 0.86
CA PHE A 271 -5.44 -5.99 2.20
C PHE A 271 -4.38 -5.35 3.09
N GLU A 272 -4.83 -4.48 3.99
CA GLU A 272 -3.99 -3.83 4.99
C GLU A 272 -4.60 -4.08 6.37
N PHE A 273 -3.83 -4.70 7.28
CA PHE A 273 -4.24 -5.02 8.64
C PHE A 273 -3.52 -4.10 9.62
N ASN A 274 -4.23 -3.08 10.10
CA ASN A 274 -3.69 -2.09 11.04
C ASN A 274 -3.93 -2.52 12.48
N ILE A 275 -2.88 -2.51 13.30
CA ILE A 275 -2.93 -2.76 14.75
C ILE A 275 -2.57 -1.44 15.44
N PRO A 276 -3.51 -0.80 16.15
CA PRO A 276 -3.31 0.54 16.69
C PRO A 276 -2.29 0.54 17.83
N TYR A 277 -1.59 1.65 18.04
CA TYR A 277 -0.57 1.78 19.10
C TYR A 277 -1.09 1.41 20.50
N SER A 278 -2.35 1.69 20.80
CA SER A 278 -3.01 1.32 22.06
C SER A 278 -3.08 -0.20 22.31
N GLU A 279 -3.07 -1.01 21.24
CA GLU A 279 -3.11 -2.47 21.31
C GLU A 279 -1.70 -3.11 21.31
N LEU A 280 -0.66 -2.37 20.92
CA LEU A 280 0.71 -2.86 20.75
C LEU A 280 1.48 -2.99 22.08
N LYS A 281 0.99 -3.83 23.00
CA LYS A 281 1.67 -4.10 24.28
C LYS A 281 3.07 -4.65 24.04
N GLY A 282 4.08 -4.00 24.64
CA GLY A 282 5.48 -4.38 24.49
C GLY A 282 6.25 -3.58 23.44
N LEU A 283 5.56 -2.74 22.64
CA LEU A 283 6.22 -1.75 21.79
C LEU A 283 7.10 -0.83 22.66
N LYS A 284 8.34 -0.58 22.21
CA LYS A 284 9.23 0.38 22.87
C LYS A 284 8.58 1.77 22.81
N GLU A 285 8.47 2.42 23.96
CA GLU A 285 7.86 3.74 24.13
C GLU A 285 8.34 4.77 23.11
N LYS A 286 9.64 4.74 22.77
CA LYS A 286 10.22 5.67 21.79
C LYS A 286 9.62 5.57 20.39
N TYR A 287 8.91 4.48 20.07
CA TYR A 287 8.25 4.25 18.78
C TYR A 287 6.74 4.52 18.81
N ASN A 288 6.17 4.93 19.94
CA ASN A 288 4.80 5.45 19.97
C ASN A 288 4.68 6.69 19.08
N TYR A 289 3.46 6.95 18.62
CA TYR A 289 3.12 8.14 17.85
C TYR A 289 2.29 9.10 18.70
N SER A 290 2.48 10.40 18.50
CA SER A 290 1.83 11.47 19.27
C SER A 290 1.48 12.70 18.42
N GLY A 291 1.54 12.56 17.09
CA GLY A 291 1.07 13.59 16.17
C GLY A 291 -0.40 13.36 15.78
N ASN A 292 -0.81 13.99 14.68
CA ASN A 292 -2.17 13.93 14.16
C ASN A 292 -2.59 12.49 13.82
N TYR A 293 -3.72 12.07 14.35
CA TYR A 293 -4.21 10.72 14.18
C TYR A 293 -4.88 10.51 12.82
N ILE A 294 -4.44 9.51 12.06
CA ILE A 294 -5.07 9.07 10.82
C ILE A 294 -5.07 7.54 10.82
N ARG A 295 -6.23 6.92 10.73
CA ARG A 295 -6.39 5.47 10.62
C ARG A 295 -7.23 5.13 9.40
N LYS A 296 -6.62 4.42 8.46
CA LYS A 296 -7.31 3.81 7.31
C LYS A 296 -7.95 2.48 7.72
N LEU A 297 -9.18 2.26 7.30
CA LEU A 297 -9.97 1.07 7.63
C LEU A 297 -10.65 0.53 6.37
N PHE A 298 -10.70 -0.79 6.21
CA PHE A 298 -11.46 -1.41 5.15
C PHE A 298 -12.97 -1.35 5.46
N PRO A 299 -13.87 -1.06 4.50
CA PRO A 299 -15.30 -1.07 4.74
C PRO A 299 -15.78 -2.40 5.35
N GLY A 300 -16.57 -2.32 6.42
CA GLY A 300 -17.03 -3.48 7.20
C GLY A 300 -16.18 -3.80 8.42
N ILE A 301 -15.02 -3.17 8.60
CA ILE A 301 -14.17 -3.34 9.78
C ILE A 301 -14.54 -2.30 10.82
N SER A 302 -15.08 -2.71 11.98
CA SER A 302 -15.28 -1.80 13.10
C SER A 302 -13.95 -1.30 13.68
N ALA A 303 -13.92 -0.05 14.15
CA ALA A 303 -12.84 0.50 14.96
C ALA A 303 -13.38 1.07 16.27
N SER A 304 -12.74 0.72 17.39
CA SER A 304 -12.98 1.35 18.69
C SER A 304 -12.03 2.54 18.88
N PHE A 305 -12.58 3.73 19.07
CA PHE A 305 -11.81 4.96 19.31
C PHE A 305 -12.70 6.04 19.97
N ASP A 306 -12.15 6.85 20.87
CA ASP A 306 -12.85 8.03 21.43
C ASP A 306 -12.85 9.14 20.39
N ILE A 307 -13.90 9.21 19.57
CA ILE A 307 -13.97 10.15 18.45
C ILE A 307 -14.67 11.47 18.81
N ASN A 308 -15.38 11.50 19.95
CA ASN A 308 -16.10 12.68 20.43
C ASN A 308 -15.41 13.39 21.62
N ALA A 309 -14.26 12.88 22.06
CA ALA A 309 -13.46 13.38 23.19
C ALA A 309 -14.22 13.40 24.52
N ASP A 310 -15.04 12.38 24.80
CA ASP A 310 -15.74 12.20 26.08
C ASP A 310 -15.03 11.25 27.05
N GLY A 311 -13.93 10.62 26.61
CA GLY A 311 -13.13 9.66 27.36
C GLY A 311 -13.63 8.21 27.25
N ILE A 312 -14.61 7.94 26.39
CA ILE A 312 -15.18 6.61 26.13
C ILE A 312 -14.97 6.28 24.65
N GLU A 313 -14.49 5.08 24.35
CA GLU A 313 -14.35 4.66 22.95
C GLU A 313 -15.72 4.35 22.32
N GLU A 314 -15.94 4.87 21.12
CA GLU A 314 -17.03 4.49 20.23
C GLU A 314 -16.60 3.34 19.31
N GLU A 315 -17.49 2.37 19.09
CA GLU A 315 -17.35 1.42 17.98
C GLU A 315 -17.95 2.01 16.69
N ILE A 316 -17.10 2.35 15.73
CA ILE A 316 -17.48 2.96 14.45
C ILE A 316 -17.29 1.99 13.30
N CYS A 317 -18.30 1.83 12.44
CA CYS A 317 -18.20 1.02 11.24
C CYS A 317 -18.89 1.69 10.06
N TYR A 318 -18.14 1.89 8.97
CA TYR A 318 -18.70 2.16 7.65
C TYR A 318 -18.66 0.88 6.83
N SER A 319 -19.77 0.53 6.17
CA SER A 319 -19.90 -0.69 5.38
C SER A 319 -20.56 -0.43 4.03
N ILE A 320 -20.11 -1.15 3.01
CA ILE A 320 -20.78 -1.24 1.71
C ILE A 320 -21.48 -2.59 1.66
N ILE A 321 -22.79 -2.58 1.79
CA ILE A 321 -23.61 -3.80 1.82
C ILE A 321 -24.15 -4.06 0.42
N LYS A 322 -23.77 -5.19 -0.15
CA LYS A 322 -24.25 -5.63 -1.46
C LYS A 322 -25.47 -6.53 -1.29
N ASN A 323 -26.54 -6.27 -2.05
CA ASN A 323 -27.72 -7.13 -2.05
C ASN A 323 -27.64 -8.21 -3.16
N GLU A 324 -28.62 -9.11 -3.19
CA GLU A 324 -28.69 -10.23 -4.15
C GLU A 324 -28.78 -9.77 -5.62
N GLU A 325 -29.21 -8.53 -5.87
CA GLU A 325 -29.34 -7.93 -7.21
C GLU A 325 -28.06 -7.18 -7.64
N ASN A 326 -26.99 -7.25 -6.85
CA ASN A 326 -25.75 -6.46 -6.99
C ASN A 326 -25.93 -4.95 -6.82
N ASP A 327 -27.03 -4.50 -6.22
CA ASP A 327 -27.18 -3.11 -5.79
C ASP A 327 -26.51 -2.93 -4.41
N TYR A 328 -26.14 -1.68 -4.11
CA TYR A 328 -25.35 -1.35 -2.93
C TYR A 328 -26.14 -0.47 -1.97
N THR A 329 -26.01 -0.73 -0.68
CA THR A 329 -26.49 0.14 0.38
C THR A 329 -25.34 0.50 1.29
N LEU A 330 -25.20 1.79 1.59
CA LEU A 330 -24.21 2.27 2.52
C LEU A 330 -24.74 2.18 3.94
N SER A 331 -23.88 1.73 4.86
CA SER A 331 -24.16 1.76 6.28
C SER A 331 -23.08 2.52 7.05
N LEU A 332 -23.49 3.34 8.00
CA LEU A 332 -22.62 3.98 8.97
C LEU A 332 -23.22 3.78 10.36
N THR A 333 -22.45 3.15 11.26
CA THR A 333 -22.86 2.94 12.64
C THR A 333 -21.86 3.50 13.64
N ALA A 334 -22.37 3.97 14.78
CA ALA A 334 -21.58 4.30 15.96
C ALA A 334 -22.25 3.71 17.20
N ASN A 335 -21.54 2.87 17.98
CA ASN A 335 -22.08 2.18 19.15
C ASN A 335 -23.39 1.41 18.88
N SER A 336 -23.48 0.75 17.71
CA SER A 336 -24.69 0.07 17.18
C SER A 336 -25.86 0.98 16.80
N GLU A 337 -25.75 2.30 16.94
CA GLU A 337 -26.73 3.25 16.41
C GLU A 337 -26.49 3.47 14.91
N ASP A 338 -27.57 3.58 14.14
CA ASP A 338 -27.55 3.62 12.68
C ASP A 338 -27.71 5.05 12.16
N PHE A 339 -26.68 5.54 11.44
CA PHE A 339 -26.62 6.85 10.82
C PHE A 339 -26.61 6.79 9.29
N SER A 340 -26.99 5.66 8.71
CA SER A 340 -26.96 5.43 7.25
C SER A 340 -27.82 6.43 6.46
N ASP A 341 -28.83 7.04 7.08
CA ASP A 341 -29.65 8.08 6.45
C ASP A 341 -28.86 9.36 6.15
N GLU A 342 -27.78 9.66 6.88
CA GLU A 342 -26.89 10.78 6.56
C GLU A 342 -26.15 10.56 5.23
N LEU A 343 -25.77 9.31 4.94
CA LEU A 343 -25.11 8.95 3.69
C LEU A 343 -26.07 9.03 2.50
N LYS A 344 -27.35 8.65 2.69
CA LYS A 344 -28.37 8.72 1.63
C LYS A 344 -28.60 10.15 1.12
N LYS A 345 -28.44 11.15 1.99
CA LYS A 345 -28.57 12.57 1.63
C LYS A 345 -27.49 13.04 0.65
N LEU A 346 -26.36 12.33 0.59
CA LEU A 346 -25.26 12.64 -0.32
C LEU A 346 -25.49 12.13 -1.75
N HIS A 347 -26.46 11.24 -1.96
CA HIS A 347 -26.74 10.62 -3.26
C HIS A 347 -25.51 9.95 -3.90
N ILE A 348 -24.70 9.29 -3.06
CA ILE A 348 -23.53 8.51 -3.50
C ILE A 348 -24.00 7.37 -4.41
N ALA A 349 -23.55 7.38 -5.66
CA ALA A 349 -24.00 6.44 -6.69
C ALA A 349 -23.07 5.23 -6.84
N TYR A 350 -21.77 5.40 -6.55
CA TYR A 350 -20.74 4.38 -6.77
C TYR A 350 -19.77 4.35 -5.59
N PRO A 351 -20.20 3.79 -4.45
CA PRO A 351 -19.47 3.89 -3.19
C PRO A 351 -18.19 3.04 -3.13
N PHE A 352 -17.66 2.59 -4.26
CA PHE A 352 -16.61 1.58 -4.31
C PHE A 352 -15.26 2.20 -3.97
N THR A 353 -15.04 2.44 -2.68
CA THR A 353 -13.75 2.86 -2.17
C THR A 353 -13.22 1.79 -1.25
N GLY A 354 -11.96 1.43 -1.45
CA GLY A 354 -11.29 0.39 -0.66
C GLY A 354 -11.01 0.80 0.78
N ALA A 355 -11.53 1.93 1.26
CA ALA A 355 -11.26 2.45 2.59
C ALA A 355 -12.32 3.46 3.09
N TYR A 356 -12.38 3.60 4.40
CA TYR A 356 -12.80 4.82 5.10
C TYR A 356 -11.76 5.16 6.17
N TYR A 357 -11.81 6.35 6.73
CA TYR A 357 -10.79 6.84 7.65
C TYR A 357 -11.41 7.37 8.95
N LEU A 358 -10.65 7.21 10.03
CA LEU A 358 -10.74 8.05 11.22
C LEU A 358 -9.58 9.04 11.15
N VAL A 359 -9.87 10.34 11.14
CA VAL A 359 -8.86 11.39 10.91
C VAL A 359 -9.12 12.59 11.80
N ASP A 360 -8.08 13.06 12.47
CA ASP A 360 -8.07 14.36 13.14
C ASP A 360 -7.83 15.46 12.08
N ILE A 361 -8.88 16.21 11.74
CA ILE A 361 -8.81 17.31 10.76
C ILE A 361 -8.49 18.67 11.39
N ASP A 362 -8.62 18.80 12.71
CA ASP A 362 -8.43 20.05 13.44
C ASP A 362 -7.68 19.78 14.74
N PRO A 363 -6.34 19.90 14.74
CA PRO A 363 -5.52 19.57 15.91
C PRO A 363 -5.73 20.54 17.09
N GLU A 364 -6.54 21.59 16.93
CA GLU A 364 -6.92 22.50 18.00
C GLU A 364 -8.12 21.98 18.82
N ASP A 365 -8.82 20.95 18.33
CA ASP A 365 -9.81 20.21 19.09
C ASP A 365 -9.38 18.74 19.31
N GLU A 366 -10.16 18.01 20.11
CA GLU A 366 -9.86 16.62 20.45
C GLU A 366 -10.75 15.64 19.65
N TYR A 367 -11.53 16.12 18.68
CA TYR A 367 -12.39 15.26 17.88
C TYR A 367 -11.58 14.48 16.84
N VAL A 368 -12.12 13.33 16.47
CA VAL A 368 -11.66 12.57 15.31
C VAL A 368 -12.83 12.37 14.37
N GLU A 369 -12.66 12.80 13.13
CA GLU A 369 -13.69 12.74 12.10
C GLU A 369 -13.69 11.41 11.37
N ILE A 370 -14.87 11.08 10.86
CA ILE A 370 -15.07 9.95 9.97
C ILE A 370 -14.99 10.50 8.54
N ALA A 371 -14.03 10.02 7.75
CA ALA A 371 -13.91 10.37 6.35
C ALA A 371 -14.28 9.17 5.46
N ILE A 372 -15.27 9.35 4.58
CA ILE A 372 -15.75 8.33 3.66
C ILE A 372 -15.40 8.78 2.25
N THR A 373 -14.58 7.99 1.56
CA THR A 373 -14.22 8.22 0.17
C THR A 373 -15.32 7.69 -0.77
N ASP A 374 -15.52 8.38 -1.88
CA ASP A 374 -16.45 8.00 -2.96
C ASP A 374 -15.75 8.18 -4.32
N ASP A 375 -15.61 7.09 -5.08
CA ASP A 375 -15.04 7.08 -6.43
C ASP A 375 -16.17 6.89 -7.45
N ASN A 376 -16.69 7.99 -7.96
CA ASN A 376 -17.79 7.97 -8.92
C ASN A 376 -17.28 7.73 -10.34
N TYR A 377 -17.06 6.45 -10.67
CA TYR A 377 -16.53 5.98 -11.95
C TYR A 377 -17.29 6.52 -13.18
N ASP A 378 -18.60 6.69 -13.09
CA ASP A 378 -19.42 7.20 -14.20
C ASP A 378 -19.43 8.74 -14.32
N GLY A 379 -18.97 9.44 -13.27
CA GLY A 379 -19.06 10.90 -13.15
C GLY A 379 -17.74 11.65 -13.33
N ASN A 380 -16.60 10.96 -13.40
CA ASN A 380 -15.24 11.56 -13.29
C ASN A 380 -15.11 12.51 -12.08
N LYS A 381 -15.76 12.20 -10.96
CA LYS A 381 -15.71 13.02 -9.75
C LYS A 381 -15.53 12.14 -8.54
N GLU A 382 -14.35 12.25 -7.96
CA GLU A 382 -14.02 11.67 -6.68
C GLU A 382 -14.38 12.66 -5.56
N PHE A 383 -14.82 12.13 -4.42
CA PHE A 383 -15.07 12.93 -3.23
C PHE A 383 -14.56 12.22 -1.98
N THR A 384 -14.22 13.00 -0.97
CA THR A 384 -14.14 12.51 0.41
C THR A 384 -15.07 13.33 1.27
N HIS A 385 -15.99 12.65 1.94
CA HIS A 385 -17.01 13.23 2.81
C HIS A 385 -16.61 13.11 4.27
N PHE A 386 -16.77 14.18 5.04
CA PHE A 386 -16.33 14.24 6.44
C PHE A 386 -17.53 14.38 7.38
N PHE A 387 -17.50 13.63 8.47
CA PHE A 387 -18.54 13.60 9.48
C PHE A 387 -17.94 13.70 10.89
N ARG A 388 -18.64 14.36 11.80
CA ARG A 388 -18.29 14.42 13.22
C ARG A 388 -19.39 13.80 14.06
N TYR A 389 -19.02 12.83 14.90
CA TYR A 389 -19.85 12.31 15.97
C TYR A 389 -19.70 13.22 17.19
N THR A 390 -20.82 13.64 17.76
CA THR A 390 -20.86 14.64 18.83
C THR A 390 -21.09 13.99 20.20
N LYS A 391 -20.79 14.73 21.27
CA LYS A 391 -21.08 14.29 22.66
C LYS A 391 -22.58 14.07 22.95
N ASP A 392 -23.45 14.68 22.14
CA ASP A 392 -24.89 14.46 22.16
C ASP A 392 -25.31 13.17 21.44
N LYS A 393 -24.34 12.38 20.94
CA LYS A 393 -24.51 11.12 20.21
C LYS A 393 -25.15 11.25 18.83
N GLU A 394 -24.99 12.42 18.21
CA GLU A 394 -25.46 12.72 16.86
C GLU A 394 -24.29 12.78 15.87
N ILE A 395 -24.53 12.39 14.62
CA ILE A 395 -23.60 12.61 13.50
C ILE A 395 -23.95 13.90 12.75
N SER A 396 -22.94 14.72 12.50
CA SER A 396 -23.02 15.94 11.70
C SER A 396 -22.13 15.86 10.47
N TYR A 397 -22.65 16.29 9.31
CA TYR A 397 -21.88 16.37 8.07
C TYR A 397 -21.10 17.68 8.01
N LEU A 398 -19.79 17.58 7.85
CA LEU A 398 -18.86 18.71 7.86
C LEU A 398 -18.56 19.26 6.46
N GLY A 399 -18.82 18.48 5.41
CA GLY A 399 -18.55 18.84 4.03
C GLY A 399 -17.74 17.78 3.29
N ASN A 400 -17.22 18.15 2.13
CA ASN A 400 -16.38 17.28 1.31
C ASN A 400 -15.24 18.05 0.63
N ILE A 401 -14.31 17.26 0.11
CA ILE A 401 -13.26 17.67 -0.82
C ILE A 401 -13.45 16.90 -2.14
N PRO A 402 -13.16 17.50 -3.31
CA PRO A 402 -13.42 16.88 -4.62
C PRO A 402 -12.27 15.95 -5.08
N LYS A 403 -11.85 15.02 -4.22
CA LYS A 403 -10.86 13.97 -4.50
C LYS A 403 -10.87 12.87 -3.44
N ILE A 404 -10.21 11.75 -3.73
CA ILE A 404 -9.93 10.70 -2.74
C ILE A 404 -8.83 11.19 -1.78
N TYR A 405 -9.13 11.15 -0.48
CA TYR A 405 -8.15 11.44 0.57
C TYR A 405 -7.14 10.30 0.72
N HIS A 406 -5.88 10.66 0.90
CA HIS A 406 -4.79 9.74 1.18
C HIS A 406 -4.01 10.18 2.42
N GLU A 407 -3.43 9.24 3.16
CA GLU A 407 -2.80 9.49 4.47
C GLU A 407 -1.49 10.30 4.40
N GLY A 408 -0.99 10.57 3.18
CA GLY A 408 0.13 11.48 2.95
C GLY A 408 -0.27 12.96 2.87
N GLU A 409 -1.56 13.27 2.92
CA GLU A 409 -2.13 14.60 2.75
C GLU A 409 -2.58 15.20 4.09
N ILE A 410 -2.50 16.52 4.20
CA ILE A 410 -2.99 17.26 5.36
C ILE A 410 -4.39 17.76 5.02
N ILE A 411 -5.39 17.36 5.80
CA ILE A 411 -6.75 17.91 5.75
C ILE A 411 -6.91 18.91 6.89
N CYS A 412 -7.45 20.10 6.62
CA CYS A 412 -7.74 21.09 7.65
C CYS A 412 -8.84 22.07 7.22
N TYR A 413 -9.28 22.92 8.16
CA TYR A 413 -10.10 24.09 7.83
C TYR A 413 -9.24 25.27 7.38
N ASN A 414 -9.66 25.95 6.31
CA ASN A 414 -9.09 27.25 5.95
C ASN A 414 -9.71 28.38 6.80
N SER A 415 -9.22 29.61 6.62
CA SER A 415 -9.70 30.78 7.37
C SER A 415 -11.18 31.13 7.17
N ASN A 416 -11.83 30.55 6.13
CA ASN A 416 -13.26 30.71 5.86
C ASN A 416 -14.11 29.58 6.45
N GLY A 417 -13.49 28.62 7.16
CA GLY A 417 -14.16 27.44 7.72
C GLY A 417 -14.48 26.35 6.70
N ASN A 418 -13.86 26.38 5.52
CA ASN A 418 -14.03 25.32 4.53
C ASN A 418 -12.91 24.29 4.65
N LEU A 419 -13.25 23.00 4.48
CA LEU A 419 -12.29 21.92 4.35
C LEU A 419 -11.39 22.15 3.13
N VAL A 420 -10.08 22.04 3.33
CA VAL A 420 -9.06 22.12 2.28
C VAL A 420 -8.03 21.03 2.49
N LEU A 421 -7.52 20.52 1.38
CA LEU A 421 -6.36 19.64 1.39
C LEU A 421 -5.11 20.42 1.07
N LEU A 422 -4.09 20.15 1.87
CA LEU A 422 -2.75 20.64 1.67
C LEU A 422 -1.83 19.45 1.42
N ASN A 423 -0.83 19.67 0.57
CA ASN A 423 0.34 18.80 0.50
C ASN A 423 1.03 18.80 1.88
N SER A 424 1.93 17.85 2.11
CA SER A 424 2.67 17.74 3.37
C SER A 424 3.57 18.95 3.70
N ASP A 425 3.79 19.88 2.76
CA ASP A 425 4.47 21.18 2.95
C ASP A 425 3.50 22.33 3.32
N GLY A 426 2.20 22.06 3.44
CA GLY A 426 1.16 23.05 3.72
C GLY A 426 0.71 23.87 2.51
N SER A 427 1.23 23.60 1.30
CA SER A 427 0.71 24.20 0.07
C SER A 427 -0.63 23.56 -0.33
N PRO A 428 -1.58 24.30 -0.93
CA PRO A 428 -2.81 23.70 -1.45
C PRO A 428 -2.52 22.55 -2.42
N VAL A 429 -3.29 21.46 -2.34
CA VAL A 429 -3.29 20.47 -3.42
C VAL A 429 -4.03 21.05 -4.62
N GLU A 430 -3.39 21.05 -5.80
CA GLU A 430 -3.95 21.60 -7.04
C GLU A 430 -5.14 20.79 -7.59
#